data_AF-A0A0G2B1K5-F1
#
_entry.id   AF-A0A0G2B1K5-F1
#
_cell.length_a   1.000
_cell.length_b   1.000
_cell.length_c   1.000
_cell.angle_alpha   90.00
_cell.angle_beta   90.00
_cell.angle_gamma   90.00
#
_symmetry.space_group_name_H-M   'P 1'
#
loop_
_entity.id
_entity.type
_entity.pdbx_description
1 polymer ?
#
loop_
_entity_poly.entity_id
_entity_poly.type
_entity_poly.pdbx_seq_one_letter_code
_entity_poly.pdbx_strand_id
1 'polypeptide(L)'
;MKHTRRHILATYFSLLSVFTLAFFAPRMQDGSTLRLLASQQSFGVPTILAEAVSPETNSMQYRIAERLRRRLFRHGVVTPPLSLLQNAIAERQAYFRNSVRLRIANSEEKELSIIHFTLNAHPLWLKPQFSLTDAHFGIDKNKIERFFREFSISGMYAPENIVITGISKNEETVRAETSGVAKKGEQLDVAESITLLMQALNNGEENITLKLKNIPGSVTNETEENLG
;
A
#
# COMPACT_ATOMS: atom_id res chain seq x y z
N MET A 1 17.34 -50.65 -43.55
CA MET A 1 17.54 -50.81 -42.09
C MET A 1 16.45 -51.74 -41.56
N LYS A 2 16.80 -52.96 -41.13
CA LYS A 2 15.84 -53.94 -40.62
C LYS A 2 15.64 -53.68 -39.12
N HIS A 3 14.54 -53.04 -38.75
CA HIS A 3 14.16 -52.93 -37.34
C HIS A 3 13.83 -54.34 -36.83
N THR A 4 14.70 -54.85 -35.97
CA THR A 4 14.53 -56.15 -35.31
C THR A 4 13.25 -56.11 -34.47
N ARG A 5 12.44 -57.17 -34.54
CA ARG A 5 11.14 -57.31 -33.83
C ARG A 5 11.22 -56.95 -32.33
N ARG A 6 12.41 -57.02 -31.73
CA ARG A 6 12.71 -56.60 -30.36
C ARG A 6 12.51 -55.10 -30.11
N HIS A 7 12.84 -54.22 -31.06
CA HIS A 7 12.66 -52.77 -30.89
C HIS A 7 11.19 -52.37 -30.90
N ILE A 8 10.40 -53.02 -31.76
CA ILE A 8 8.95 -52.79 -31.86
C ILE A 8 8.26 -53.22 -30.57
N LEU A 9 8.63 -54.39 -30.03
CA LEU A 9 8.11 -54.86 -28.74
C LEU A 9 8.53 -53.96 -27.57
N ALA A 10 9.76 -53.43 -27.57
CA ALA A 10 10.22 -52.50 -26.54
C ALA A 10 9.43 -51.18 -26.56
N THR A 11 9.13 -50.64 -27.75
CA THR A 11 8.32 -49.42 -27.88
C THR A 11 6.85 -49.63 -27.47
N TYR A 12 6.28 -50.81 -27.74
CA TYR A 12 4.94 -51.12 -27.25
C TYR A 12 4.91 -51.30 -25.73
N PHE A 13 5.94 -51.90 -25.14
CA PHE A 13 6.03 -52.05 -23.69
C PHE A 13 6.16 -50.70 -22.98
N SER A 14 6.94 -49.76 -23.53
CA SER A 14 7.06 -48.40 -22.97
C SER A 14 5.78 -47.58 -23.13
N LEU A 15 5.06 -47.75 -24.24
CA LEU A 15 3.75 -47.10 -24.42
C LEU A 15 2.70 -47.67 -23.47
N LEU A 16 2.70 -49.00 -23.27
CA LEU A 16 1.77 -49.66 -22.36
C LEU A 16 2.04 -49.30 -20.90
N SER A 17 3.30 -49.11 -20.48
CA SER A 17 3.62 -48.66 -19.12
C SER A 17 3.21 -47.22 -18.85
N VAL A 18 3.26 -46.34 -19.85
CA VAL A 18 2.77 -44.95 -19.71
C VAL A 18 1.23 -44.93 -19.65
N PHE A 19 0.57 -45.79 -20.43
CA PHE A 19 -0.89 -45.86 -20.47
C PHE A 19 -1.49 -46.47 -19.20
N THR A 20 -0.86 -47.47 -18.59
CA THR A 20 -1.30 -48.03 -17.31
C THR A 20 -1.13 -47.04 -16.16
N LEU A 21 -0.09 -46.19 -16.19
CA LEU A 21 0.13 -45.15 -15.18
C LEU A 21 -0.93 -44.03 -15.24
N ALA A 22 -1.43 -43.71 -16.44
CA ALA A 22 -2.51 -42.74 -16.62
C ALA A 22 -3.90 -43.28 -16.23
N PHE A 23 -4.14 -44.59 -16.38
CA PHE A 23 -5.43 -45.22 -16.04
C PHE A 23 -5.53 -45.69 -14.59
N PHE A 24 -4.42 -46.06 -13.94
CA PHE A 24 -4.41 -46.51 -12.54
C PHE A 24 -4.01 -45.44 -11.53
N ALA A 25 -3.81 -44.18 -11.93
CA ALA A 25 -3.66 -43.08 -10.98
C ALA A 25 -4.98 -42.92 -10.20
N PRO A 26 -5.06 -43.31 -8.92
CA PRO A 26 -6.27 -43.17 -8.15
C PRO A 26 -6.48 -41.67 -7.92
N ARG A 27 -7.73 -41.20 -7.98
CA ARG A 27 -8.11 -39.91 -7.38
C ARG A 27 -7.87 -40.02 -5.87
N MET A 28 -6.64 -39.79 -5.43
CA MET A 28 -6.24 -39.89 -4.02
C MET A 28 -6.53 -38.56 -3.33
N GLN A 29 -7.53 -38.57 -2.46
CA GLN A 29 -8.01 -37.42 -1.71
C GLN A 29 -7.47 -37.33 -0.28
N ASP A 30 -6.57 -38.23 0.14
CA ASP A 30 -6.06 -38.27 1.51
C ASP A 30 -4.54 -38.11 1.59
N GLY A 31 -4.09 -37.05 2.29
CA GLY A 31 -2.69 -36.71 2.51
C GLY A 31 -1.90 -37.67 3.41
N SER A 32 -2.46 -38.83 3.76
CA SER A 32 -1.84 -39.85 4.60
C SER A 32 -0.93 -40.79 3.81
N THR A 33 -1.22 -41.06 2.52
CA THR A 33 -0.39 -41.95 1.68
C THR A 33 0.87 -41.27 1.13
N LEU A 34 0.85 -39.95 0.96
CA LEU A 34 2.03 -39.17 0.57
C LEU A 34 3.16 -39.23 1.61
N ARG A 35 2.82 -39.36 2.90
CA ARG A 35 3.80 -39.54 3.98
C ARG A 35 4.45 -40.93 3.97
N LEU A 36 3.75 -41.95 3.49
CA LEU A 36 4.30 -43.31 3.35
C LEU A 36 5.19 -43.46 2.12
N LEU A 37 4.97 -42.65 1.08
CA LEU A 37 5.88 -42.59 -0.08
C LEU A 37 7.16 -41.80 0.22
N ALA A 38 7.10 -40.82 1.12
CA ALA A 38 8.27 -40.03 1.52
C ALA A 38 9.29 -40.83 2.38
N SER A 39 8.88 -41.93 3.01
CA SER A 39 9.78 -42.79 3.79
C SER A 39 10.53 -43.85 2.96
N GLN A 40 10.23 -43.96 1.67
CA GLN A 40 10.98 -44.80 0.74
C GLN A 40 11.93 -43.94 -0.09
N GLN A 41 13.02 -43.49 0.54
CA GLN A 41 14.19 -42.97 -0.18
C GLN A 41 14.81 -44.10 -0.99
N SER A 42 14.45 -44.17 -2.27
CA SER A 42 15.22 -44.90 -3.27
C SER A 42 15.96 -43.90 -4.14
N PHE A 43 17.25 -44.16 -4.29
CA PHE A 43 18.19 -43.42 -5.12
C PHE A 43 17.63 -43.20 -6.54
N GLY A 44 17.60 -41.95 -7.02
CA GLY A 44 17.40 -41.62 -8.44
C GLY A 44 16.07 -41.00 -8.84
N VAL A 45 15.46 -40.14 -8.01
CA VAL A 45 14.25 -39.37 -8.41
C VAL A 45 14.65 -38.15 -9.25
N PRO A 46 14.01 -37.90 -10.42
CA PRO A 46 14.27 -36.71 -11.23
C PRO A 46 13.96 -35.43 -10.44
N THR A 47 14.86 -34.46 -10.56
CA THR A 47 14.92 -33.17 -9.85
C THR A 47 13.61 -32.37 -9.84
N ILE A 48 12.69 -32.69 -10.76
CA ILE A 48 11.40 -32.01 -10.96
C ILE A 48 10.39 -32.30 -9.83
N LEU A 49 10.52 -33.43 -9.11
CA LEU A 49 9.62 -33.78 -7.99
C LEU A 49 10.16 -33.32 -6.63
N ALA A 50 11.49 -33.15 -6.49
CA ALA A 50 12.09 -32.65 -5.26
C ALA A 50 11.77 -31.16 -5.03
N GLU A 51 11.60 -30.39 -6.11
CA GLU A 51 11.26 -28.96 -6.04
C GLU A 51 9.81 -28.72 -5.57
N ALA A 52 8.92 -29.70 -5.74
CA ALA A 52 7.54 -29.67 -5.22
C ALA A 52 7.43 -29.97 -3.71
N VAL A 53 8.53 -30.42 -3.08
CA VAL A 53 8.63 -30.71 -1.63
C VAL A 53 9.66 -29.76 -0.99
N SER A 54 9.87 -28.57 -1.55
CA SER A 54 10.58 -27.53 -0.81
C SER A 54 9.67 -27.00 0.31
N PRO A 55 10.15 -26.80 1.55
CA PRO A 55 9.36 -26.20 2.62
C PRO A 55 8.82 -24.80 2.24
N GLU A 56 9.47 -24.11 1.30
CA GLU A 56 9.04 -22.82 0.75
C GLU A 56 7.74 -22.93 -0.08
N THR A 57 7.58 -24.01 -0.87
CA THR A 57 6.36 -24.27 -1.67
C THR A 57 5.09 -24.51 -0.83
N ASN A 58 5.21 -24.78 0.47
CA ASN A 58 4.07 -25.01 1.36
C ASN A 58 3.73 -23.85 2.31
N SER A 59 4.44 -22.72 2.24
CA SER A 59 4.16 -21.57 3.09
C SER A 59 2.82 -20.89 2.75
N MET A 60 2.17 -20.27 3.74
CA MET A 60 0.95 -19.49 3.51
C MET A 60 1.19 -18.34 2.52
N GLN A 61 2.36 -17.70 2.60
CA GLN A 61 2.78 -16.61 1.73
C GLN A 61 2.93 -17.09 0.28
N TYR A 62 3.53 -18.27 0.05
CA TYR A 62 3.59 -18.90 -1.28
C TYR A 62 2.20 -19.06 -1.89
N ARG A 63 1.24 -19.60 -1.11
CA ARG A 63 -0.15 -19.80 -1.58
C ARG A 63 -0.87 -18.49 -1.90
N ILE A 64 -0.55 -17.40 -1.19
CA ILE A 64 -1.09 -16.06 -1.48
C ILE A 64 -0.43 -15.50 -2.75
N ALA A 65 0.89 -15.60 -2.86
CA ALA A 65 1.67 -15.15 -4.02
C ALA A 65 1.22 -15.84 -5.30
N GLU A 66 0.97 -17.15 -5.26
CA GLU A 66 0.52 -17.91 -6.42
C GLU A 66 -0.89 -17.49 -6.85
N ARG A 67 -1.80 -17.29 -5.89
CA ARG A 67 -3.16 -16.78 -6.18
C ARG A 67 -3.12 -15.38 -6.78
N LEU A 68 -2.24 -14.51 -6.28
CA LEU A 68 -2.02 -13.18 -6.81
C LEU A 68 -1.47 -13.24 -8.24
N ARG A 69 -0.43 -14.05 -8.47
CA ARG A 69 0.17 -14.27 -9.79
C ARG A 69 -0.86 -14.72 -10.82
N ARG A 70 -1.69 -15.73 -10.48
CA ARG A 70 -2.78 -16.22 -11.33
C ARG A 70 -3.81 -15.11 -11.64
N ARG A 71 -4.11 -14.25 -10.67
CA ARG A 71 -5.03 -13.12 -10.86
C ARG A 71 -4.43 -12.05 -11.78
N LEU A 72 -3.18 -11.65 -11.56
CA LEU A 72 -2.49 -10.66 -12.41
C LEU A 72 -2.43 -11.13 -13.86
N PHE A 73 -2.08 -12.39 -14.07
CA PHE A 73 -2.04 -13.00 -15.40
C PHE A 73 -3.41 -12.95 -16.10
N ARG A 74 -4.50 -13.28 -15.39
CA ARG A 74 -5.87 -13.22 -15.95
C ARG A 74 -6.31 -11.81 -16.33
N HIS A 75 -5.82 -10.79 -15.61
CA HIS A 75 -6.14 -9.40 -15.90
C HIS A 75 -5.19 -8.74 -16.90
N GLY A 76 -4.25 -9.50 -17.49
CA GLY A 76 -3.27 -8.97 -18.45
C GLY A 76 -2.28 -7.98 -17.83
N VAL A 77 -2.11 -8.01 -16.51
CA VAL A 77 -1.16 -7.14 -15.79
C VAL A 77 0.22 -7.79 -15.78
N VAL A 78 1.26 -6.97 -15.79
CA VAL A 78 2.65 -7.43 -15.62
C VAL A 78 2.74 -8.36 -14.42
N THR A 79 3.30 -9.54 -14.65
CA THR A 79 3.34 -10.62 -13.67
C THR A 79 4.79 -10.89 -13.27
N PRO A 80 5.22 -10.41 -12.09
CA PRO A 80 6.58 -10.65 -11.59
C PRO A 80 6.82 -12.14 -11.25
N PRO A 81 8.09 -12.55 -11.12
CA PRO A 81 8.48 -13.82 -10.51
C PRO A 81 7.81 -14.07 -9.16
N LEU A 82 7.54 -15.34 -8.86
CA LEU A 82 6.80 -15.74 -7.66
C LEU A 82 7.53 -15.36 -6.36
N SER A 83 8.87 -15.45 -6.35
CA SER A 83 9.70 -15.06 -5.21
C SER A 83 9.56 -13.57 -4.88
N LEU A 84 9.53 -12.70 -5.89
CA LEU A 84 9.31 -11.26 -5.68
C LEU A 84 7.91 -10.97 -5.13
N LEU A 85 6.89 -11.68 -5.60
CA LEU A 85 5.53 -11.55 -5.07
C LEU A 85 5.43 -12.00 -3.61
N GLN A 86 6.18 -13.02 -3.18
CA GLN A 86 6.23 -13.43 -1.78
C GLN A 86 6.83 -12.35 -0.90
N ASN A 87 7.96 -11.76 -1.32
CA ASN A 87 8.60 -10.64 -0.63
C ASN A 87 7.65 -9.44 -0.53
N ALA A 88 6.97 -9.08 -1.62
CA ALA A 88 5.97 -8.02 -1.64
C ALA A 88 4.82 -8.30 -0.66
N ILE A 89 4.37 -9.55 -0.55
CA ILE A 89 3.31 -9.93 0.40
C ILE A 89 3.80 -9.81 1.85
N ALA A 90 5.04 -10.22 2.13
CA ALA A 90 5.64 -10.06 3.45
C ALA A 90 5.79 -8.57 3.81
N GLU A 91 6.26 -7.75 2.89
CA GLU A 91 6.33 -6.28 3.02
C GLU A 91 4.95 -5.68 3.31
N ARG A 92 3.94 -6.06 2.51
CA ARG A 92 2.54 -5.67 2.74
C ARG A 92 2.08 -6.02 4.15
N GLN A 93 2.36 -7.24 4.61
CA GLN A 93 1.99 -7.67 5.96
C GLN A 93 2.70 -6.86 7.04
N ALA A 94 3.96 -6.47 6.82
CA ALA A 94 4.70 -5.60 7.74
C ALA A 94 4.02 -4.22 7.84
N TYR A 95 3.66 -3.60 6.71
CA TYR A 95 2.91 -2.34 6.69
C TYR A 95 1.61 -2.40 7.52
N PHE A 96 0.84 -3.49 7.45
CA PHE A 96 -0.40 -3.63 8.23
C PHE A 96 -0.19 -3.84 9.73
N ARG A 97 1.02 -4.20 10.18
CA ARG A 97 1.37 -4.29 11.60
C ARG A 97 1.75 -2.93 12.18
N ASN A 98 2.19 -2.00 11.34
CA ASN A 98 2.59 -0.68 11.77
C ASN A 98 1.35 0.14 12.18
N SER A 99 1.48 0.83 13.31
CA SER A 99 0.52 1.81 13.79
C SER A 99 1.25 3.09 14.15
N VAL A 100 0.74 4.22 13.69
CA VAL A 100 1.34 5.53 13.90
C VAL A 100 0.39 6.37 14.74
N ARG A 101 0.84 6.84 15.89
CA ARG A 101 0.15 7.79 16.73
C ARG A 101 0.55 9.20 16.31
N LEU A 102 -0.40 9.93 15.75
CA LEU A 102 -0.26 11.32 15.33
C LEU A 102 -0.72 12.24 16.46
N ARG A 103 0.22 13.00 17.03
CA ARG A 103 -0.09 14.10 17.95
C ARG A 103 -0.18 15.39 17.17
N ILE A 104 -1.31 16.10 17.28
CA ILE A 104 -1.47 17.43 16.71
C ILE A 104 -1.34 18.44 17.84
N ALA A 105 -0.34 19.31 17.73
CA ALA A 105 -0.07 20.37 18.68
C ALA A 105 -0.35 21.75 18.06
N ASN A 106 -0.87 22.67 18.86
CA ASN A 106 -1.03 24.06 18.47
C ASN A 106 0.34 24.76 18.36
N SER A 107 0.32 26.04 17.97
CA SER A 107 1.53 26.85 17.86
C SER A 107 2.28 27.05 19.20
N GLU A 108 1.62 26.82 20.34
CA GLU A 108 2.17 26.89 21.70
C GLU A 108 2.55 25.50 22.27
N GLU A 109 2.63 24.47 21.42
CA GLU A 109 2.95 23.07 21.76
C GLU A 109 1.92 22.35 22.65
N LYS A 110 0.78 22.98 22.91
CA LYS A 110 -0.36 22.36 23.56
C LYS A 110 -1.00 21.34 22.64
N GLU A 111 -1.22 20.14 23.16
CA GLU A 111 -1.90 19.08 22.43
C GLU A 111 -3.37 19.41 22.21
N LEU A 112 -3.81 19.36 20.94
CA LEU A 112 -5.20 19.54 20.54
C LEU A 112 -5.89 18.21 20.28
N SER A 113 -5.19 17.28 19.63
CA SER A 113 -5.75 16.01 19.23
C SER A 113 -4.68 14.93 19.12
N ILE A 114 -5.09 13.69 19.39
CA ILE A 114 -4.31 12.48 19.14
C ILE A 114 -5.13 11.61 18.19
N ILE A 115 -4.51 11.16 17.11
CA ILE A 115 -5.12 10.31 16.11
C ILE A 115 -4.27 9.06 15.96
N HIS A 116 -4.90 7.90 15.92
CA HIS A 116 -4.23 6.62 15.68
C HIS A 116 -4.43 6.20 14.23
N PHE A 117 -3.35 6.18 13.45
CA PHE A 117 -3.34 5.69 12.09
C PHE A 117 -2.91 4.24 12.04
N THR A 118 -3.71 3.43 11.37
CA THR A 118 -3.34 2.07 10.99
C THR A 118 -3.67 1.87 9.53
N LEU A 119 -2.81 1.20 8.78
CA LEU A 119 -3.11 0.86 7.39
C LEU A 119 -4.29 -0.12 7.28
N ASN A 120 -4.64 -0.83 8.37
CA ASN A 120 -5.87 -1.63 8.45
C ASN A 120 -7.13 -0.77 8.29
N ALA A 121 -7.16 0.44 8.86
CA ALA A 121 -8.26 1.39 8.69
C ALA A 121 -8.26 2.03 7.29
N HIS A 122 -7.10 2.14 6.65
CA HIS A 122 -6.93 2.76 5.34
C HIS A 122 -6.21 1.85 4.33
N PRO A 123 -6.78 0.67 3.97
CA PRO A 123 -6.07 -0.31 3.17
C PRO A 123 -5.79 0.16 1.74
N LEU A 124 -6.55 1.15 1.25
CA LEU A 124 -6.39 1.75 -0.08
C LEU A 124 -5.22 2.73 -0.16
N TRP A 125 -4.57 3.07 0.95
CA TRP A 125 -3.36 3.88 0.94
C TRP A 125 -2.14 3.07 0.51
N LEU A 126 -2.24 1.74 0.51
CA LEU A 126 -1.17 0.88 0.04
C LEU A 126 -1.43 0.48 -1.42
N LYS A 127 -0.54 0.91 -2.32
CA LYS A 127 -0.64 0.67 -3.76
C LYS A 127 0.40 -0.36 -4.21
N PRO A 128 0.00 -1.43 -4.90
CA PRO A 128 0.95 -2.35 -5.51
C PRO A 128 1.70 -1.67 -6.66
N GLN A 129 3.01 -1.87 -6.72
CA GLN A 129 3.87 -1.47 -7.83
C GLN A 129 4.58 -2.71 -8.34
N PHE A 130 4.09 -3.24 -9.46
CA PHE A 130 4.58 -4.49 -10.04
C PHE A 130 5.18 -4.26 -11.42
N SER A 131 6.36 -4.81 -11.64
CA SER A 131 7.05 -4.86 -12.92
C SER A 131 7.54 -6.28 -13.19
N LEU A 132 8.22 -6.51 -14.31
CA LEU A 132 8.76 -7.84 -14.61
C LEU A 132 9.92 -8.23 -13.68
N THR A 133 10.62 -7.24 -13.11
CA THR A 133 11.84 -7.42 -12.33
C THR A 133 11.70 -6.99 -10.87
N ASP A 134 10.58 -6.36 -10.51
CA ASP A 134 10.35 -5.83 -9.18
C ASP A 134 8.88 -5.96 -8.78
N ALA A 135 8.64 -6.18 -7.48
CA ALA A 135 7.31 -6.21 -6.90
C ALA A 135 7.39 -5.69 -5.46
N HIS A 136 6.74 -4.56 -5.21
CA HIS A 136 6.70 -3.96 -3.88
C HIS A 136 5.35 -3.25 -3.65
N PHE A 137 5.11 -2.87 -2.40
CA PHE A 137 3.95 -2.08 -2.02
C PHE A 137 4.39 -0.70 -1.55
N GLY A 138 3.90 0.35 -2.21
CA GLY A 138 4.18 1.74 -1.84
C GLY A 138 2.98 2.42 -1.20
N ILE A 139 3.24 3.50 -0.46
CA ILE A 139 2.20 4.36 0.10
C ILE A 139 1.75 5.38 -0.95
N ASP A 140 0.44 5.50 -1.16
CA ASP A 140 -0.17 6.45 -2.08
C ASP A 140 -0.32 7.83 -1.43
N LYS A 141 0.62 8.73 -1.79
CA LYS A 141 0.66 10.13 -1.35
C LYS A 141 -0.68 10.85 -1.56
N ASN A 142 -1.35 10.63 -2.70
CA ASN A 142 -2.56 11.37 -3.07
C ASN A 142 -3.73 11.03 -2.16
N LYS A 143 -3.78 9.79 -1.65
CA LYS A 143 -4.81 9.36 -0.69
C LYS A 143 -4.61 9.99 0.67
N ILE A 144 -3.36 10.09 1.13
CA ILE A 144 -3.00 10.77 2.38
C ILE A 144 -3.27 12.27 2.27
N GLU A 145 -2.93 12.88 1.14
CA GLU A 145 -3.20 14.30 0.89
C GLU A 145 -4.71 14.60 0.97
N ARG A 146 -5.53 13.80 0.29
CA ARG A 146 -6.99 13.94 0.34
C ARG A 146 -7.50 13.83 1.77
N PHE A 147 -6.99 12.86 2.53
CA PHE A 147 -7.34 12.69 3.93
C PHE A 147 -7.05 13.98 4.73
N PHE A 148 -5.84 14.54 4.65
CA PHE A 148 -5.50 15.76 5.39
C PHE A 148 -6.29 17.00 4.94
N ARG A 149 -6.71 17.06 3.68
CA ARG A 149 -7.57 18.16 3.18
C ARG A 149 -9.00 18.08 3.70
N GLU A 150 -9.53 16.87 3.85
CA GLU A 150 -10.89 16.63 4.35
C GLU A 150 -10.95 16.55 5.88
N PHE A 151 -9.81 16.33 6.53
CA PHE A 151 -9.71 16.17 7.97
C PHE A 151 -9.87 17.50 8.71
N SER A 152 -10.92 17.59 9.53
CA SER A 152 -11.14 18.71 10.44
C SER A 152 -10.52 18.46 11.81
N ILE A 153 -9.67 19.37 12.28
CA ILE A 153 -9.06 19.30 13.62
C ILE A 153 -9.96 20.02 14.61
N SER A 154 -10.55 19.27 15.55
CA SER A 154 -11.34 19.86 16.63
C SER A 154 -10.49 20.82 17.47
N GLY A 155 -11.01 22.03 17.73
CA GLY A 155 -10.33 23.06 18.52
C GLY A 155 -9.32 23.91 17.74
N MET A 156 -9.13 23.65 16.44
CA MET A 156 -8.39 24.54 15.54
C MET A 156 -9.31 25.67 15.06
N TYR A 157 -8.83 26.91 15.13
CA TYR A 157 -9.52 28.07 14.56
C TYR A 157 -8.87 28.43 13.23
N ALA A 158 -9.61 28.36 12.13
CA ALA A 158 -9.10 28.76 10.82
C ALA A 158 -8.87 30.29 10.77
N PRO A 159 -7.87 30.78 10.00
CA PRO A 159 -7.67 32.22 9.83
C PRO A 159 -8.87 32.85 9.12
N GLU A 160 -9.32 34.00 9.64
CA GLU A 160 -10.40 34.78 9.04
C GLU A 160 -9.79 35.91 8.20
N ASN A 161 -9.97 35.83 6.89
CA ASN A 161 -9.62 36.90 5.95
C ASN A 161 -10.82 37.82 5.77
N ILE A 162 -10.56 39.11 5.58
CA ILE A 162 -11.61 40.10 5.33
C ILE A 162 -11.34 40.87 4.05
N VAL A 163 -12.39 41.47 3.54
CA VAL A 163 -12.34 42.26 2.31
C VAL A 163 -12.78 43.68 2.63
N ILE A 164 -12.11 44.66 2.02
CA ILE A 164 -12.57 46.05 2.01
C ILE A 164 -13.67 46.15 0.96
N THR A 165 -14.90 46.43 1.40
CA THR A 165 -16.10 46.47 0.56
C THR A 165 -16.43 47.88 0.07
N GLY A 166 -15.89 48.91 0.72
CA GLY A 166 -16.14 50.30 0.34
C GLY A 166 -15.13 51.25 0.97
N ILE A 167 -14.93 52.39 0.33
CA ILE A 167 -14.09 53.47 0.85
C ILE A 167 -14.93 54.74 0.83
N SER A 168 -15.01 55.41 1.97
CA SER A 168 -15.58 56.75 2.06
C SER A 168 -14.46 57.74 2.39
N LYS A 169 -14.39 58.80 1.60
CA LYS A 169 -13.37 59.84 1.73
C LYS A 169 -14.04 61.15 2.13
N ASN A 170 -13.69 61.65 3.31
CA ASN A 170 -13.98 63.02 3.74
C ASN A 170 -12.69 63.84 3.71
N GLU A 171 -12.81 65.18 3.75
CA GLU A 171 -11.72 66.15 3.52
C GLU A 171 -10.42 65.85 4.30
N GLU A 172 -10.49 65.22 5.48
CA GLU A 172 -9.32 64.85 6.30
C GLU A 172 -9.20 63.35 6.63
N THR A 173 -10.17 62.50 6.26
CA THR A 173 -10.16 61.08 6.66
C THR A 173 -10.62 60.14 5.55
N VAL A 174 -9.87 59.05 5.39
CA VAL A 174 -10.26 57.89 4.57
C VAL A 174 -10.78 56.81 5.52
N ARG A 175 -12.03 56.37 5.34
CA ARG A 175 -12.61 55.26 6.09
C ARG A 175 -12.89 54.11 5.14
N ALA A 176 -12.31 52.95 5.45
CA ALA A 176 -12.61 51.70 4.77
C ALA A 176 -13.75 50.98 5.50
N GLU A 177 -14.77 50.56 4.76
CA GLU A 177 -15.76 49.60 5.19
C GLU A 177 -15.24 48.20 4.91
N THR A 178 -15.27 47.33 5.91
CA THR A 178 -14.81 45.94 5.79
C THR A 178 -15.94 44.96 6.03
N SER A 179 -15.85 43.78 5.43
CA SER A 179 -16.80 42.69 5.66
C SER A 179 -16.77 42.14 7.10
N GLY A 180 -15.73 42.47 7.89
CA GLY A 180 -15.56 42.03 9.27
C GLY A 180 -14.21 42.44 9.88
N VAL A 181 -13.76 41.67 10.86
CA VAL A 181 -12.45 41.82 11.52
C VAL A 181 -11.55 40.64 11.15
N ALA A 182 -10.39 40.90 10.55
CA ALA A 182 -9.41 39.86 10.26
C ALA A 182 -8.88 39.27 11.58
N LYS A 183 -8.87 37.93 11.66
CA LYS A 183 -8.34 37.22 12.83
C LYS A 183 -7.27 36.24 12.40
N LYS A 184 -6.18 36.22 13.18
CA LYS A 184 -5.20 35.15 13.09
C LYS A 184 -5.87 33.81 13.39
N GLY A 185 -5.39 32.77 12.75
CA GLY A 185 -5.82 31.40 13.00
C GLY A 185 -4.64 30.45 12.92
N GLU A 186 -4.96 29.17 12.94
CA GLU A 186 -4.02 28.08 12.84
C GLU A 186 -4.37 27.22 11.64
N GLN A 187 -3.35 26.75 10.93
CA GLN A 187 -3.52 25.85 9.81
C GLN A 187 -2.45 24.77 9.84
N LEU A 188 -2.85 23.56 9.46
CA LEU A 188 -1.94 22.45 9.26
C LEU A 188 -1.18 22.63 7.93
N ASP A 189 0.15 22.50 7.97
CA ASP A 189 0.92 22.35 6.74
C ASP A 189 0.73 20.94 6.18
N VAL A 190 -0.17 20.83 5.21
CA VAL A 190 -0.54 19.56 4.59
C VAL A 190 0.68 18.87 3.94
N ALA A 191 1.56 19.62 3.28
CA ALA A 191 2.72 19.05 2.57
C ALA A 191 3.74 18.44 3.54
N GLU A 192 4.03 19.17 4.62
CA GLU A 192 4.91 18.70 5.70
C GLU A 192 4.30 17.48 6.41
N SER A 193 2.99 17.54 6.70
CA SER A 193 2.25 16.47 7.38
C SER A 193 2.23 15.16 6.60
N ILE A 194 2.03 15.24 5.28
CA ILE A 194 2.10 14.07 4.39
C ILE A 194 3.50 13.46 4.44
N THR A 195 4.54 14.29 4.34
CA THR A 195 5.93 13.84 4.31
C THR A 195 6.28 13.11 5.61
N LEU A 196 5.94 13.69 6.76
CA LEU A 196 6.18 13.08 8.08
C LEU A 196 5.41 11.78 8.25
N LEU A 197 4.12 11.74 7.88
CA LEU A 197 3.32 10.51 7.99
C LEU A 197 3.84 9.41 7.06
N MET A 198 4.25 9.74 5.83
CA MET A 198 4.84 8.77 4.90
C MET A 198 6.17 8.22 5.43
N GLN A 199 7.04 9.08 5.96
CA GLN A 199 8.29 8.66 6.59
C GLN A 199 8.02 7.73 7.77
N ALA A 200 7.10 8.10 8.66
CA ALA A 200 6.75 7.29 9.82
C ALA A 200 6.21 5.90 9.42
N LEU A 201 5.32 5.85 8.43
CA LEU A 201 4.76 4.58 7.96
C LEU A 201 5.81 3.68 7.29
N ASN A 202 6.76 4.26 6.56
CA ASN A 202 7.85 3.53 5.88
C ASN A 202 8.92 3.05 6.88
N ASN A 203 9.27 3.89 7.86
CA ASN A 203 10.31 3.60 8.85
C ASN A 203 9.79 2.78 10.04
N GLY A 204 8.47 2.63 10.17
CA GLY A 204 7.85 1.98 11.32
C GLY A 204 7.89 2.83 12.60
N GLU A 205 7.87 4.16 12.48
CA GLU A 205 7.83 5.06 13.63
C GLU A 205 6.44 5.04 14.27
N GLU A 206 6.38 4.84 15.58
CA GLU A 206 5.11 4.71 16.30
C GLU A 206 4.49 6.05 16.67
N ASN A 207 5.26 7.13 16.75
CA ASN A 207 4.79 8.42 17.24
C ASN A 207 5.36 9.57 16.41
N ILE A 208 4.47 10.42 15.90
CA ILE A 208 4.85 11.66 15.21
C ILE A 208 4.03 12.83 15.72
N THR A 209 4.64 14.02 15.69
CA THR A 209 3.98 15.27 16.11
C THR A 209 3.88 16.22 14.93
N LEU A 210 2.68 16.70 14.66
CA LEU A 210 2.43 17.78 13.70
C LEU A 210 2.16 19.07 14.46
N LYS A 211 2.86 20.13 14.06
CA LYS A 211 2.64 21.46 14.62
C LYS A 211 1.75 22.27 13.68
N LEU A 212 0.74 22.91 14.25
CA LEU A 212 -0.04 23.91 13.51
C LEU A 212 0.77 25.20 13.34
N LYS A 213 0.66 25.79 12.16
CA LYS A 213 1.29 27.07 11.85
C LYS A 213 0.30 28.19 12.12
N ASN A 214 0.76 29.23 12.83
CA ASN A 214 -0.03 30.44 13.04
C ASN A 214 -0.03 31.24 11.73
N ILE A 215 -1.22 31.50 11.20
CA ILE A 215 -1.40 32.25 9.97
C ILE A 215 -2.16 33.55 10.29
N PRO A 216 -1.59 34.73 9.97
CA PRO A 216 -2.32 35.97 10.15
C PRO A 216 -3.51 36.03 9.20
N GLY A 217 -4.62 36.58 9.67
CA GLY A 217 -5.72 36.96 8.80
C GLY A 217 -5.25 38.06 7.84
N SER A 218 -5.64 37.97 6.58
CA SER A 218 -5.30 38.94 5.55
C SER A 218 -6.48 39.87 5.26
N VAL A 219 -6.16 41.10 4.86
CA VAL A 219 -7.13 42.08 4.37
C VAL A 219 -6.87 42.27 2.88
N THR A 220 -7.83 41.91 2.05
CA THR A 220 -7.76 42.14 0.60
C THR A 220 -8.62 43.33 0.21
N ASN A 221 -8.06 44.22 -0.61
CA ASN A 221 -8.82 45.33 -1.17
C ASN A 221 -9.45 44.90 -2.49
N GLU A 222 -10.77 44.78 -2.54
CA GLU A 222 -11.53 44.51 -3.77
C GLU A 222 -12.04 45.79 -4.45
N THR A 223 -11.75 46.97 -3.90
CA THR A 223 -12.05 48.24 -4.55
C THR A 223 -10.97 48.58 -5.60
N GLU A 224 -11.34 49.36 -6.63
CA GLU A 224 -10.39 49.85 -7.64
C GLU A 224 -9.45 50.95 -7.10
N GLU A 225 -9.67 51.42 -5.87
CA GLU A 225 -8.84 52.46 -5.27
C GLU A 225 -7.59 51.86 -4.62
N ASN A 226 -6.42 52.39 -5.01
CA ASN A 226 -5.16 52.03 -4.40
C ASN A 226 -5.03 52.69 -3.02
N LEU A 227 -5.00 51.87 -1.96
CA LEU A 227 -4.92 52.30 -0.57
C LEU A 227 -3.48 52.45 -0.04
N GLY A 228 -2.47 52.19 -0.87
CA GLY A 228 -1.05 52.30 -0.52
C GLY A 228 -0.40 50.96 -0.21
#